data_AF-A0A382FFY0-F1
#
_entry.id   AF-A0A382FFY0-F1
#
_cell.length_a   1.000
_cell.length_b   1.000
_cell.length_c   1.000
_cell.angle_alpha   90.00
_cell.angle_beta   90.00
_cell.angle_gamma   90.00
#
_symmetry.space_group_name_H-M   'P 1'
#
loop_
_entity.id
_entity.type
_entity.pdbx_description
1 polymer ?
#
loop_
_entity_poly.entity_id
_entity_poly.type
_entity_poly.pdbx_seq_one_letter_code
_entity_poly.pdbx_strand_id
1 'polypeptide(L)'
;MSSPARPEVGKEEYLSKSKGIGGKLRKIPEDFEVLEFIEAKTKPHWTWARENKDGRHCIVKITSKNWDTHMLVKELSRRLGIGQRAIGFAGTKDKRAISTQYFSLMASTEKIKKLEINNVDLELIHRTIKPIRLGNLVGNKFKIKITGTDGNKKKINDILGQLNGGFPNYFGIQRFGAVRPITHLVGEKIVRGDYQGAVWDYLTKDGSDTMGAEAREFLKENKDWKAALEK
;
A
#
# COMPACT_ATOMS: atom_id res chain seq x y z
N MET A 1 22.39 10.75 -30.70
CA MET A 1 21.61 11.14 -29.49
C MET A 1 21.84 10.06 -28.46
N SER A 2 22.51 10.38 -27.35
CA SER A 2 22.62 9.44 -26.24
C SER A 2 21.20 9.09 -25.79
N SER A 3 20.88 7.79 -25.73
CA SER A 3 19.65 7.36 -25.06
C SER A 3 19.61 8.03 -23.70
N PRO A 4 18.51 8.68 -23.28
CA PRO A 4 18.39 9.13 -21.90
C PRO A 4 18.72 7.93 -21.01
N ALA A 5 19.63 8.15 -20.05
CA ALA A 5 20.04 7.11 -19.12
C ALA A 5 18.77 6.49 -18.55
N ARG A 6 18.52 5.20 -18.87
CA ARG A 6 17.39 4.48 -18.28
C ARG A 6 17.67 4.47 -16.78
N PRO A 7 16.85 5.12 -15.94
CA PRO A 7 17.07 5.04 -14.51
C PRO A 7 16.95 3.56 -14.14
N GLU A 8 18.05 2.97 -13.66
CA GLU A 8 17.99 1.65 -13.07
C GLU A 8 17.14 1.76 -11.80
N VAL A 9 16.14 0.90 -11.67
CA VAL A 9 15.29 0.88 -10.48
C VAL A 9 16.15 0.65 -9.25
N GLY A 10 16.09 1.55 -8.28
CA GLY A 10 16.94 1.55 -7.09
C GLY A 10 18.21 2.40 -7.20
N LYS A 11 18.48 3.05 -8.34
CA LYS A 11 19.54 4.05 -8.53
C LYS A 11 18.99 5.46 -8.74
N GLU A 12 17.79 5.74 -8.25
CA GLU A 12 17.17 7.05 -8.37
C GLU A 12 18.00 8.13 -7.65
N GLU A 13 18.09 9.32 -8.23
CA GLU A 13 18.80 10.43 -7.60
C GLU A 13 18.03 11.03 -6.44
N TYR A 14 18.76 11.40 -5.38
CA TYR A 14 18.22 12.17 -4.26
C TYR A 14 18.16 13.66 -4.59
N LEU A 15 17.05 14.30 -4.23
CA LEU A 15 16.86 15.75 -4.34
C LEU A 15 17.82 16.51 -3.40
N SER A 16 17.93 16.07 -2.15
CA SER A 16 18.88 16.64 -1.18
C SER A 16 20.29 16.06 -1.40
N LYS A 17 21.30 16.93 -1.39
CA LYS A 17 22.73 16.54 -1.42
C LYS A 17 23.33 16.35 -0.02
N SER A 18 22.58 16.70 1.04
CA SER A 18 22.99 16.47 2.43
C SER A 18 23.10 14.98 2.75
N LYS A 19 24.05 14.61 3.62
CA LYS A 19 24.17 13.23 4.13
C LYS A 19 22.91 12.83 4.91
N GLY A 20 22.41 11.62 4.65
CA GLY A 20 21.26 11.06 5.35
C GLY A 20 21.46 10.93 6.87
N ILE A 21 20.34 10.80 7.58
CA ILE A 21 20.30 10.66 9.05
C ILE A 21 20.43 9.22 9.55
N GLY A 22 20.49 8.24 8.64
CA GLY A 22 20.50 6.82 8.98
C GLY A 22 19.24 6.36 9.72
N GLY A 23 19.39 5.32 10.53
CA GLY A 23 18.32 4.77 11.36
C GLY A 23 17.46 3.69 10.70
N LYS A 24 16.43 3.24 11.43
CA LYS A 24 15.53 2.15 11.07
C LYS A 24 14.07 2.58 11.22
N LEU A 25 13.27 2.22 10.23
CA LEU A 25 11.81 2.39 10.20
C LEU A 25 11.10 1.16 10.77
N ARG A 26 9.86 1.36 11.25
CA ARG A 26 8.92 0.27 11.61
C ARG A 26 9.50 -0.75 12.61
N LYS A 27 10.27 -0.29 13.61
CA LYS A 27 10.81 -1.18 14.65
C LYS A 27 9.64 -1.82 15.41
N ILE A 28 8.69 -0.99 15.84
CA ILE A 28 7.36 -1.41 16.32
C ILE A 28 6.26 -0.78 15.44
N PRO A 29 5.01 -1.33 15.42
CA PRO A 29 3.91 -0.78 14.62
C PRO A 29 3.61 0.70 14.90
N GLU A 30 3.76 1.14 16.15
CA GLU A 30 3.57 2.52 16.62
C GLU A 30 4.55 3.51 15.98
N ASP A 31 5.69 3.03 15.46
CA ASP A 31 6.63 3.90 14.75
C ASP A 31 6.11 4.33 13.38
N PHE A 32 4.99 3.78 12.91
CA PHE A 32 4.41 4.05 11.61
C PHE A 32 2.89 4.20 11.74
N GLU A 33 2.45 5.43 11.95
CA GLU A 33 1.04 5.79 12.02
C GLU A 33 0.58 6.35 10.68
N VAL A 34 -0.53 5.81 10.16
CA VAL A 34 -1.16 6.25 8.92
C VAL A 34 -2.58 6.67 9.22
N LEU A 35 -2.91 7.92 8.95
CA LEU A 35 -4.26 8.45 9.06
C LEU A 35 -4.79 8.78 7.68
N GLU A 36 -5.89 8.14 7.28
CA GLU A 36 -6.59 8.51 6.06
C GLU A 36 -7.13 9.93 6.18
N PHE A 37 -6.74 10.79 5.23
CA PHE A 37 -7.16 12.18 5.19
C PHE A 37 -8.34 12.34 4.23
N ILE A 38 -9.38 13.00 4.73
CA ILE A 38 -10.56 13.38 3.96
C ILE A 38 -10.65 14.90 4.00
N GLU A 39 -10.87 15.50 2.83
CA GLU A 39 -11.17 16.92 2.70
C GLU A 39 -12.65 17.12 2.33
N ALA A 40 -13.24 18.22 2.80
CA ALA A 40 -14.69 18.36 2.90
C ALA A 40 -15.46 18.55 1.57
N LYS A 41 -16.44 17.66 1.39
CA LYS A 41 -17.86 17.83 0.97
C LYS A 41 -18.24 18.45 -0.38
N THR A 42 -17.34 19.06 -1.14
CA THR A 42 -17.73 19.75 -2.38
C THR A 42 -17.64 18.90 -3.65
N LYS A 43 -16.75 17.89 -3.71
CA LYS A 43 -16.61 17.05 -4.92
C LYS A 43 -17.58 15.85 -4.94
N PRO A 44 -18.12 15.44 -6.11
CA PRO A 44 -19.10 14.35 -6.23
C PRO A 44 -18.65 12.99 -5.66
N HIS A 45 -17.35 12.69 -5.72
CA HIS A 45 -16.80 11.43 -5.20
C HIS A 45 -16.78 11.32 -3.66
N TRP A 46 -17.16 12.39 -2.94
CA TRP A 46 -17.30 12.44 -1.48
C TRP A 46 -18.74 12.35 -0.99
N THR A 47 -19.67 11.92 -1.85
CA THR A 47 -21.09 11.83 -1.46
C THR A 47 -21.30 10.95 -0.23
N TRP A 48 -20.43 9.95 -0.01
CA TRP A 48 -20.44 9.09 1.17
C TRP A 48 -20.13 9.84 2.48
N ALA A 49 -19.45 10.99 2.45
CA ALA A 49 -19.15 11.83 3.61
C ALA A 49 -20.30 12.79 3.96
N ARG A 50 -21.38 12.79 3.16
CA ARG A 50 -22.60 13.53 3.45
C ARG A 50 -23.52 12.65 4.28
N GLU A 51 -23.93 13.17 5.42
CA GLU A 51 -24.87 12.48 6.30
C GLU A 51 -26.25 12.40 5.65
N ASN A 52 -26.85 11.22 5.75
CA ASN A 52 -28.24 10.98 5.44
C ASN A 52 -28.74 9.88 6.38
N LYS A 53 -29.70 10.23 7.26
CA LYS A 53 -30.21 9.35 8.32
C LYS A 53 -30.94 8.12 7.77
N ASP A 54 -31.53 8.23 6.58
CA ASP A 54 -32.23 7.15 5.87
C ASP A 54 -31.26 6.27 5.06
N GLY A 55 -29.97 6.63 5.04
CA GLY A 55 -28.91 5.94 4.33
C GLY A 55 -28.67 4.52 4.86
N ARG A 56 -28.53 3.55 3.95
CA ARG A 56 -28.30 2.14 4.30
C ARG A 56 -26.87 1.80 4.74
N HIS A 57 -25.94 2.74 4.62
CA HIS A 57 -24.54 2.56 4.99
C HIS A 57 -24.19 3.35 6.25
N CYS A 58 -23.55 2.71 7.22
CA CYS A 58 -22.89 3.37 8.33
C CYS A 58 -21.45 3.69 7.93
N ILE A 59 -21.05 4.95 8.01
CA ILE A 59 -19.65 5.37 7.91
C ILE A 59 -19.03 5.23 9.29
N VAL A 60 -17.98 4.42 9.35
CA VAL A 60 -17.18 4.21 10.56
C VAL A 60 -15.74 4.59 10.28
N LYS A 61 -15.08 5.15 11.28
CA LYS A 61 -13.64 5.36 11.29
C LYS A 61 -13.04 4.27 12.16
N ILE A 62 -12.13 3.50 11.58
CA ILE A 62 -11.49 2.37 12.24
C ILE A 62 -10.01 2.68 12.42
N THR A 63 -9.55 2.69 13.66
CA THR A 63 -8.13 2.67 14.02
C THR A 63 -7.74 1.23 14.33
N SER A 64 -6.81 0.67 13.56
CA SER A 64 -6.41 -0.73 13.68
C SER A 64 -4.90 -0.87 13.84
N LYS A 65 -4.48 -1.84 14.65
CA LYS A 65 -3.07 -2.18 14.86
C LYS A 65 -2.81 -3.59 14.36
N ASN A 66 -1.79 -3.74 13.49
CA ASN A 66 -1.38 -5.04 12.93
C ASN A 66 -2.42 -5.75 12.04
N TRP A 67 -3.36 -5.01 11.45
CA TRP A 67 -4.40 -5.56 10.59
C TRP A 67 -4.12 -5.32 9.10
N ASP A 68 -4.23 -6.38 8.30
CA ASP A 68 -4.40 -6.24 6.85
C ASP A 68 -5.84 -5.81 6.54
N THR A 69 -6.00 -4.91 5.58
CA THR A 69 -7.33 -4.35 5.24
C THR A 69 -8.31 -5.42 4.77
N HIS A 70 -7.89 -6.39 3.96
CA HIS A 70 -8.78 -7.46 3.48
C HIS A 70 -9.12 -8.45 4.59
N MET A 71 -8.17 -8.73 5.49
CA MET A 71 -8.45 -9.54 6.67
C MET A 71 -9.46 -8.86 7.61
N LEU A 72 -9.35 -7.55 7.80
CA LEU A 72 -10.32 -6.78 8.57
C LEU A 72 -11.71 -6.80 7.91
N VAL A 73 -11.80 -6.66 6.58
CA VAL A 73 -13.07 -6.80 5.82
C VAL A 73 -13.72 -8.16 6.05
N LYS A 74 -12.94 -9.25 6.04
CA LYS A 74 -13.45 -10.60 6.34
C LYS A 74 -14.00 -10.70 7.76
N GLU A 75 -13.29 -10.17 8.75
CA GLU A 75 -13.73 -10.21 10.15
C GLU A 75 -14.99 -9.36 10.38
N LEU A 76 -15.05 -8.16 9.82
CA LEU A 76 -16.24 -7.30 9.84
C LEU A 76 -17.45 -7.99 9.19
N SER A 77 -17.25 -8.61 8.02
CA SER A 77 -18.29 -9.37 7.30
C SER A 77 -18.88 -10.48 8.17
N ARG A 78 -18.00 -11.27 8.80
CA ARG A 78 -18.38 -12.37 9.69
C ARG A 78 -19.15 -11.89 10.91
N ARG A 79 -18.66 -10.86 11.60
CA ARG A 79 -19.27 -10.33 12.83
C ARG A 79 -20.62 -9.66 12.60
N LEU A 80 -20.80 -8.99 11.47
CA LEU A 80 -22.03 -8.25 11.14
C LEU A 80 -23.07 -9.10 10.42
N GLY A 81 -22.66 -10.24 9.87
CA GLY A 81 -23.52 -11.11 9.05
C GLY A 81 -23.88 -10.46 7.71
N ILE A 82 -22.93 -9.75 7.10
CA ILE A 82 -23.10 -9.06 5.81
C ILE A 82 -22.04 -9.55 4.83
N GLY A 83 -22.35 -9.55 3.52
CA GLY A 83 -21.37 -9.93 2.50
C GLY A 83 -20.21 -8.92 2.42
N GLN A 84 -19.00 -9.37 2.05
CA GLN A 84 -17.83 -8.50 1.93
C GLN A 84 -18.03 -7.34 0.94
N ARG A 85 -18.84 -7.54 -0.12
CA ARG A 85 -19.20 -6.47 -1.08
C ARG A 85 -20.05 -5.36 -0.47
N ALA A 86 -20.65 -5.59 0.70
CA ALA A 86 -21.40 -4.61 1.46
C ALA A 86 -20.51 -3.75 2.38
N ILE A 87 -19.18 -3.99 2.34
CA ILE A 87 -18.15 -3.26 3.06
C ILE A 87 -17.31 -2.50 2.03
N GLY A 88 -17.31 -1.19 2.15
CA GLY A 88 -16.56 -0.28 1.27
C GLY A 88 -15.41 0.38 2.01
N PHE A 89 -14.30 0.63 1.33
CA PHE A 89 -13.12 1.35 1.82
C PHE A 89 -12.39 2.00 0.63
N ALA A 90 -11.59 3.03 0.89
CA ALA A 90 -10.99 3.85 -0.18
C ALA A 90 -9.64 3.30 -0.70
N GLY A 91 -8.92 2.55 0.12
CA GLY A 91 -7.67 1.90 -0.26
C GLY A 91 -7.11 1.05 0.88
N THR A 92 -6.19 0.15 0.56
CA THR A 92 -5.52 -0.68 1.56
C THR A 92 -4.49 0.11 2.36
N LYS A 93 -4.25 -0.29 3.61
CA LYS A 93 -3.21 0.27 4.48
C LYS A 93 -2.19 -0.79 4.86
N ASP A 94 -1.02 -0.34 5.31
CA ASP A 94 0.04 -1.21 5.80
C ASP A 94 -0.42 -2.06 6.99
N LYS A 95 -0.15 -3.37 6.92
CA LYS A 95 -0.41 -4.29 8.03
C LYS A 95 0.42 -3.92 9.26
N ARG A 96 1.74 -3.74 9.12
CA ARG A 96 2.65 -3.46 10.25
C ARG A 96 2.68 -1.96 10.57
N ALA A 97 1.54 -1.43 11.00
CA ALA A 97 1.31 -0.03 11.31
C ALA A 97 0.15 0.13 12.30
N ILE A 98 0.00 1.34 12.83
CA ILE A 98 -1.28 1.83 13.34
C ILE A 98 -1.96 2.59 12.20
N SER A 99 -3.07 2.06 11.71
CA SER A 99 -3.76 2.57 10.53
C SER A 99 -5.17 3.01 10.89
N THR A 100 -5.48 4.28 10.66
CA THR A 100 -6.82 4.85 10.79
C THR A 100 -7.41 5.07 9.40
N GLN A 101 -8.55 4.45 9.10
CA GLN A 101 -9.24 4.62 7.82
C GLN A 101 -10.75 4.52 7.93
N TYR A 102 -11.45 4.97 6.90
CA TYR A 102 -12.90 4.96 6.87
C TYR A 102 -13.45 3.75 6.13
N PHE A 103 -14.52 3.19 6.68
CA PHE A 103 -15.29 2.12 6.06
C PHE A 103 -16.76 2.52 5.95
N SER A 104 -17.41 2.07 4.88
CA SER A 104 -18.87 2.06 4.80
C SER A 104 -19.38 0.63 5.03
N LEU A 105 -20.24 0.46 6.02
CA LEU A 105 -20.79 -0.84 6.42
C LEU A 105 -22.30 -0.83 6.22
N MET A 106 -22.83 -1.73 5.38
CA MET A 106 -24.29 -1.86 5.20
C MET A 106 -24.92 -2.67 6.34
N ALA A 107 -24.89 -2.12 7.54
CA ALA A 107 -25.43 -2.74 8.76
C ALA A 107 -26.14 -1.67 9.62
N SER A 108 -26.96 -2.12 10.57
CA SER A 108 -27.66 -1.21 11.49
C SER A 108 -26.70 -0.62 12.52
N THR A 109 -27.04 0.56 13.03
CA THR A 109 -26.23 1.27 14.04
C THR A 109 -26.06 0.47 15.33
N GLU A 110 -27.05 -0.35 15.69
CA GLU A 110 -27.03 -1.21 16.88
C GLU A 110 -26.01 -2.33 16.72
N LYS A 111 -25.92 -2.93 15.52
CA LYS A 111 -24.88 -3.93 15.21
C LYS A 111 -23.48 -3.32 15.23
N ILE A 112 -23.32 -2.10 14.69
CA ILE A 112 -22.03 -1.41 14.70
C ILE A 112 -21.57 -1.08 16.12
N LYS A 113 -22.46 -0.55 16.96
CA LYS A 113 -22.13 -0.18 18.36
C LYS A 113 -21.76 -1.37 19.24
N LYS A 114 -22.21 -2.58 18.90
CA LYS A 114 -21.89 -3.83 19.60
C LYS A 114 -20.65 -4.54 19.03
N LEU A 115 -19.99 -3.96 18.03
CA LEU A 115 -18.90 -4.59 17.34
C LEU A 115 -17.61 -4.45 18.14
N GLU A 116 -17.07 -5.58 18.59
CA GLU A 116 -15.79 -5.65 19.27
C GLU A 116 -14.83 -6.55 18.47
N ILE A 117 -13.66 -6.00 18.13
CA ILE A 117 -12.60 -6.68 17.40
C ILE A 117 -11.28 -6.34 18.09
N ASN A 118 -10.46 -7.36 18.37
CA ASN A 118 -9.16 -7.15 19.03
C ASN A 118 -8.25 -6.25 18.17
N ASN A 119 -7.56 -5.32 18.83
CA ASN A 119 -6.67 -4.34 18.20
C ASN A 119 -7.36 -3.44 17.16
N VAL A 120 -8.65 -3.20 17.34
CA VAL A 120 -9.48 -2.33 16.50
C VAL A 120 -10.28 -1.43 17.42
N ASP A 121 -10.11 -0.12 17.23
CA ASP A 121 -10.99 0.90 17.77
C ASP A 121 -11.90 1.39 16.64
N LEU A 122 -13.21 1.45 16.92
CA LEU A 122 -14.24 1.77 15.94
C LEU A 122 -15.09 2.94 16.43
N GLU A 123 -15.11 3.99 15.63
CA GLU A 123 -15.92 5.18 15.84
C GLU A 123 -17.02 5.25 14.77
N LEU A 124 -18.29 5.21 15.16
CA LEU A 124 -19.40 5.45 14.24
C LEU A 124 -19.51 6.95 13.98
N ILE A 125 -19.38 7.36 12.70
CA ILE A 125 -19.40 8.78 12.32
C ILE A 125 -20.83 9.21 11.95
N HIS A 126 -21.43 8.56 10.94
CA HIS A 126 -22.77 8.92 10.46
C HIS A 126 -23.36 7.83 9.54
N ARG A 127 -24.62 8.02 9.11
CA ARG A 127 -25.23 7.20 8.03
C ARG A 127 -25.20 7.91 6.69
N THR A 128 -25.20 7.17 5.59
CA THR A 128 -25.21 7.72 4.23
C THR A 128 -25.84 6.77 3.21
N ILE A 129 -26.24 7.31 2.06
CA ILE A 129 -26.82 6.56 0.94
C ILE A 129 -25.73 5.90 0.07
N LYS A 130 -24.54 6.50 -0.01
CA LYS A 130 -23.47 6.04 -0.91
C LYS A 130 -22.35 5.36 -0.11
N PRO A 131 -21.91 4.15 -0.50
CA PRO A 131 -20.76 3.51 0.13
C PRO A 131 -19.46 4.22 -0.27
N ILE A 132 -18.40 3.96 0.50
CA ILE A 132 -17.03 4.30 0.12
C ILE A 132 -16.58 3.34 -0.97
N ARG A 133 -15.90 3.86 -1.99
CA ARG A 133 -15.29 3.07 -3.08
C ARG A 133 -13.80 3.30 -3.14
N LEU A 134 -13.09 2.35 -3.78
CA LEU A 134 -11.66 2.49 -4.05
C LEU A 134 -11.36 3.82 -4.77
N GLY A 135 -10.31 4.51 -4.32
CA GLY A 135 -9.91 5.82 -4.82
C GLY A 135 -10.68 7.00 -4.20
N ASN A 136 -11.61 6.77 -3.28
CA ASN A 136 -12.31 7.85 -2.55
C ASN A 136 -11.51 8.36 -1.33
N LEU A 137 -10.18 8.50 -1.44
CA LEU A 137 -9.34 9.16 -0.43
C LEU A 137 -8.58 10.35 -1.05
N VAL A 138 -8.30 11.39 -0.26
CA VAL A 138 -7.51 12.55 -0.72
C VAL A 138 -6.03 12.20 -0.62
N GLY A 139 -5.68 11.56 0.49
CA GLY A 139 -4.32 11.14 0.77
C GLY A 139 -4.25 10.53 2.16
N ASN A 140 -3.02 10.40 2.65
CA ASN A 140 -2.74 9.88 3.98
C ASN A 140 -1.82 10.85 4.71
N LYS A 141 -2.13 11.11 5.97
CA LYS A 141 -1.23 11.79 6.89
C LYS A 141 -0.37 10.72 7.58
N PHE A 142 0.93 10.83 7.44
CA PHE A 142 1.88 9.92 8.05
C PHE A 142 2.51 10.57 9.28
N LYS A 143 2.62 9.79 10.35
CA LYS A 143 3.51 10.10 11.47
C LYS A 143 4.48 8.94 11.61
N ILE A 144 5.74 9.20 11.31
CA ILE A 144 6.79 8.19 11.19
C ILE A 144 7.88 8.50 12.20
N LYS A 145 8.24 7.50 12.99
CA LYS A 145 9.39 7.54 13.89
C LYS A 145 10.54 6.74 13.29
N ILE A 146 11.70 7.40 13.21
CA ILE A 146 12.96 6.79 12.78
C ILE A 146 13.79 6.54 14.02
N THR A 147 14.21 5.29 14.24
CA THR A 147 14.97 4.88 15.44
C THR A 147 16.43 4.62 15.11
N GLY A 148 17.34 4.76 16.08
CA GLY A 148 18.77 4.51 15.85
C GLY A 148 19.45 5.52 14.91
N THR A 149 18.97 6.76 14.91
CA THR A 149 19.63 7.89 14.23
C THR A 149 20.69 8.49 15.14
N ASP A 150 21.61 9.28 14.58
CA ASP A 150 22.59 10.06 15.35
C ASP A 150 21.99 11.29 16.06
N GLY A 151 20.68 11.54 15.90
CA GLY A 151 19.97 12.65 16.54
C GLY A 151 20.38 14.03 16.04
N ASN A 152 21.14 14.14 14.95
CA ASN A 152 21.70 15.39 14.48
C ASN A 152 20.62 16.29 13.82
N LYS A 153 20.03 17.19 14.64
CA LYS A 153 18.99 18.14 14.19
C LYS A 153 19.43 19.03 13.03
N LYS A 154 20.72 19.38 12.93
CA LYS A 154 21.24 20.21 11.84
C LYS A 154 21.08 19.49 10.50
N LYS A 155 21.47 18.20 10.41
CA LYS A 155 21.27 17.39 9.19
C LYS A 155 19.80 17.34 8.76
N ILE A 156 18.88 17.21 9.71
CA ILE A 156 17.44 17.18 9.42
C ILE A 156 17.00 18.52 8.82
N ASN A 157 17.37 19.63 9.43
CA ASN A 157 17.00 20.97 8.95
C ASN A 157 17.60 21.26 7.56
N ASP A 158 18.86 20.85 7.32
CA ASP A 158 19.51 21.02 6.04
C ASP A 158 18.80 20.23 4.92
N ILE A 159 18.38 18.99 5.21
CA ILE A 159 17.58 18.18 4.28
C ILE A 159 16.23 18.84 4.02
N LEU A 160 15.49 19.20 5.08
CA LEU A 160 14.14 19.80 4.94
C LEU A 160 14.18 21.13 4.17
N GLY A 161 15.22 21.94 4.38
CA GLY A 161 15.44 23.18 3.63
C GLY A 161 15.62 22.95 2.14
N GLN A 162 16.31 21.88 1.74
CA GLN A 162 16.52 21.52 0.32
C GLN A 162 15.28 20.90 -0.33
N LEU A 163 14.43 20.22 0.44
CA LEU A 163 13.19 19.62 -0.06
C LEU A 163 12.15 20.67 -0.48
N ASN A 164 12.17 21.86 0.13
CA ASN A 164 11.23 22.96 -0.15
C ASN A 164 9.75 22.50 -0.23
N GLY A 165 9.35 21.61 0.69
CA GLY A 165 7.98 21.08 0.78
C GLY A 165 7.65 19.94 -0.20
N GLY A 166 8.59 19.47 -1.01
CA GLY A 166 8.39 18.38 -1.97
C GLY A 166 9.51 17.35 -1.97
N PHE A 167 9.28 16.26 -2.71
CA PHE A 167 10.31 15.27 -3.02
C PHE A 167 9.97 14.59 -4.36
N PRO A 168 10.96 14.00 -5.05
CA PRO A 168 10.69 13.27 -6.28
C PRO A 168 9.73 12.10 -6.04
N ASN A 169 8.59 12.11 -6.73
CA ASN A 169 7.53 11.12 -6.54
C ASN A 169 7.77 9.86 -7.40
N TYR A 170 8.87 9.14 -7.13
CA TYR A 170 9.22 7.92 -7.83
C TYR A 170 8.34 6.74 -7.41
N PHE A 171 8.18 5.77 -8.32
CA PHE A 171 7.73 4.44 -7.96
C PHE A 171 8.86 3.72 -7.20
N GLY A 172 8.60 3.28 -5.98
CA GLY A 172 9.59 2.49 -5.22
C GLY A 172 9.79 1.08 -5.78
N ILE A 173 10.90 0.43 -5.42
CA ILE A 173 11.28 -0.93 -5.83
C ILE A 173 10.16 -1.97 -5.65
N GLN A 174 9.33 -1.81 -4.62
CA GLN A 174 8.18 -2.68 -4.36
C GLN A 174 7.19 -2.73 -5.52
N ARG A 175 7.04 -1.63 -6.26
CA ARG A 175 6.19 -1.56 -7.45
C ARG A 175 6.75 -2.38 -8.61
N PHE A 176 8.06 -2.59 -8.62
CA PHE A 176 8.75 -3.37 -9.63
C PHE A 176 8.87 -4.85 -9.26
N GLY A 177 8.56 -5.20 -8.01
CA GLY A 177 8.75 -6.52 -7.39
C GLY A 177 9.90 -6.45 -6.39
N ALA A 178 9.57 -6.40 -5.09
CA ALA A 178 10.59 -6.18 -4.04
C ALA A 178 11.69 -7.25 -4.01
N VAL A 179 11.33 -8.49 -4.35
CA VAL A 179 12.22 -9.64 -4.37
C VAL A 179 12.86 -9.82 -5.74
N ARG A 180 12.07 -9.65 -6.81
CA ARG A 180 12.51 -9.74 -8.21
C ARG A 180 11.99 -8.51 -8.95
N PRO A 181 12.78 -7.43 -9.09
CA PRO A 181 12.33 -6.16 -9.66
C PRO A 181 12.23 -6.20 -11.19
N ILE A 182 11.56 -7.20 -11.75
CA ILE A 182 11.56 -7.51 -13.19
C ILE A 182 10.30 -7.05 -13.92
N THR A 183 9.27 -6.59 -13.21
CA THR A 183 7.94 -6.35 -13.81
C THR A 183 7.95 -5.28 -14.90
N HIS A 184 8.81 -4.26 -14.81
CA HIS A 184 8.95 -3.24 -15.86
C HIS A 184 9.62 -3.79 -17.12
N LEU A 185 10.54 -4.75 -16.99
CA LEU A 185 11.22 -5.40 -18.11
C LEU A 185 10.25 -6.32 -18.86
N VAL A 186 9.44 -7.07 -18.11
CA VAL A 186 8.34 -7.87 -18.67
C VAL A 186 7.32 -6.95 -19.36
N GLY A 187 6.96 -5.84 -18.73
CA GLY A 187 6.07 -4.82 -19.30
C GLY A 187 6.59 -4.21 -20.59
N GLU A 188 7.88 -3.84 -20.67
CA GLU A 188 8.52 -3.32 -21.88
C GLU A 188 8.36 -4.30 -23.06
N LYS A 189 8.60 -5.59 -22.82
CA LYS A 189 8.47 -6.62 -23.87
C LYS A 189 7.04 -6.79 -24.35
N ILE A 190 6.06 -6.79 -23.44
CA ILE A 190 4.64 -6.84 -23.79
C ILE A 190 4.26 -5.66 -24.69
N VAL A 191 4.67 -4.43 -24.33
CA VAL A 191 4.37 -3.23 -25.13
C VAL A 191 5.00 -3.29 -26.53
N ARG A 192 6.16 -3.95 -26.67
CA ARG A 192 6.84 -4.18 -27.94
C ARG A 192 6.26 -5.35 -28.75
N GLY A 193 5.30 -6.10 -28.22
CA GLY A 193 4.75 -7.30 -28.85
C GLY A 193 5.62 -8.56 -28.70
N ASP A 194 6.70 -8.51 -27.91
CA ASP A 194 7.56 -9.66 -27.60
C ASP A 194 6.97 -10.46 -26.42
N TYR A 195 5.85 -11.13 -26.67
CA TYR A 195 5.17 -11.92 -25.64
C TYR A 195 6.00 -13.13 -25.20
N GLN A 196 6.69 -13.79 -26.12
CA GLN A 196 7.54 -14.94 -25.82
C GLN A 196 8.69 -14.53 -24.88
N GLY A 197 9.38 -13.43 -25.19
CA GLY A 197 10.41 -12.89 -24.33
C GLY A 197 9.87 -12.37 -22.99
N ALA A 198 8.64 -11.84 -22.95
CA ALA A 198 8.01 -11.41 -21.70
C ALA A 198 7.76 -12.58 -20.74
N VAL A 199 7.18 -13.68 -21.26
CA VAL A 199 6.97 -14.92 -20.50
C VAL A 199 8.31 -15.50 -20.06
N TRP A 200 9.30 -15.54 -20.95
CA TRP A 200 10.62 -16.03 -20.64
C TRP A 200 11.29 -15.25 -19.50
N ASP A 201 11.28 -13.92 -19.55
CA ASP A 201 11.86 -13.08 -18.49
C ASP A 201 11.10 -13.23 -17.17
N TYR A 202 9.77 -13.31 -17.21
CA TYR A 202 8.97 -13.50 -16.01
C TYR A 202 9.35 -14.79 -15.27
N LEU A 203 9.57 -15.87 -16.03
CA LEU A 203 9.89 -17.18 -15.51
C LEU A 203 11.36 -17.30 -15.12
N THR A 204 12.31 -16.81 -15.92
CA THR A 204 13.73 -17.15 -15.75
C THR A 204 14.61 -16.04 -15.16
N LYS A 205 14.20 -14.77 -15.25
CA LYS A 205 15.07 -13.64 -14.86
C LYS A 205 15.37 -13.64 -13.36
N ASP A 206 16.58 -13.25 -12.99
CA ASP A 206 17.18 -13.66 -11.72
C ASP A 206 16.36 -13.28 -10.48
N GLY A 207 16.56 -14.10 -9.44
CA GLY A 207 15.98 -14.02 -8.11
C GLY A 207 16.68 -15.06 -7.23
N SER A 208 18.00 -14.94 -7.15
CA SER A 208 18.84 -15.77 -6.27
C SER A 208 18.27 -15.72 -4.84
N ASP A 209 18.37 -16.84 -4.11
CA ASP A 209 17.85 -17.00 -2.73
C ASP A 209 16.33 -16.87 -2.57
N THR A 210 15.55 -17.23 -3.59
CA THR A 210 14.08 -17.19 -3.51
C THR A 210 13.46 -18.50 -3.94
N MET A 211 12.27 -18.83 -3.41
CA MET A 211 11.55 -20.06 -3.73
C MET A 211 11.47 -20.29 -5.24
N GLY A 212 11.86 -21.49 -5.70
CA GLY A 212 11.95 -21.86 -7.12
C GLY A 212 13.19 -21.33 -7.85
N ALA A 213 14.26 -20.93 -7.18
CA ALA A 213 15.50 -20.50 -7.84
C ALA A 213 16.11 -21.62 -8.69
N GLU A 214 16.17 -22.84 -8.14
CA GLU A 214 16.66 -24.02 -8.86
C GLU A 214 15.85 -24.28 -10.14
N ALA A 215 14.51 -24.30 -10.04
CA ALA A 215 13.63 -24.43 -11.20
C ALA A 215 13.89 -23.39 -12.29
N ARG A 216 14.13 -22.13 -11.91
CA ARG A 216 14.38 -21.04 -12.86
C ARG A 216 15.73 -21.17 -13.54
N GLU A 217 16.77 -21.48 -12.77
CA GLU A 217 18.13 -21.69 -13.30
C GLU A 217 18.16 -22.90 -14.24
N PHE A 218 17.56 -24.01 -13.79
CA PHE A 218 17.38 -25.20 -14.62
C PHE A 218 16.62 -24.89 -15.92
N LEU A 219 15.50 -24.15 -15.85
CA LEU A 219 14.74 -23.76 -17.03
C LEU A 219 15.55 -22.85 -17.97
N LYS A 220 16.34 -21.94 -17.42
CA LYS A 220 17.20 -21.00 -18.18
C LYS A 220 18.27 -21.75 -18.98
N GLU A 221 18.87 -22.77 -18.37
CA GLU A 221 19.93 -23.59 -18.97
C GLU A 221 19.39 -24.64 -19.94
N ASN A 222 18.39 -25.41 -19.51
CA ASN A 222 17.95 -26.64 -20.18
C ASN A 222 16.75 -26.42 -21.10
N LYS A 223 15.99 -25.32 -20.90
CA LYS A 223 14.73 -25.02 -21.62
C LYS A 223 13.68 -26.14 -21.54
N ASP A 224 13.79 -27.01 -20.54
CA ASP A 224 12.84 -28.09 -20.29
C ASP A 224 11.84 -27.66 -19.21
N TRP A 225 10.63 -27.36 -19.68
CA TRP A 225 9.50 -26.92 -18.85
C TRP A 225 9.03 -27.97 -17.86
N LYS A 226 9.06 -29.26 -18.23
CA LYS A 226 8.53 -30.32 -17.38
C LYS A 226 9.52 -30.63 -16.28
N ALA A 227 10.79 -30.82 -16.64
CA ALA A 227 11.82 -31.11 -15.65
C ALA A 227 12.04 -29.92 -14.68
N ALA A 228 11.83 -28.68 -15.14
CA ALA A 228 11.88 -27.50 -14.26
C ALA A 228 10.79 -27.50 -13.17
N LEU A 229 9.65 -28.15 -13.37
CA LEU A 229 8.57 -28.21 -12.36
C LEU A 229 8.91 -29.16 -11.19
N GLU A 230 9.83 -30.09 -11.41
CA GLU A 230 10.29 -31.07 -10.42
C GLU A 230 11.49 -30.57 -9.59
N LYS A 231 11.91 -29.32 -9.83
CA LYS A 231 12.99 -28.62 -9.13
C LYS A 231 12.44 -27.63 -8.11
#